data_AF-A0A7J2X2J9-F1
#
_entry.id   AF-A0A7J2X2J9-F1
#
_cell.length_a   1.000
_cell.length_b   1.000
_cell.length_c   1.000
_cell.angle_alpha   90.00
_cell.angle_beta   90.00
_cell.angle_gamma   90.00
#
_symmetry.space_group_name_H-M   'P 1'
#
loop_
_entity.id
_entity.type
_entity.pdbx_description
1 polymer ?
#
loop_
_entity_poly.entity_id
_entity_poly.type
_entity_poly.pdbx_seq_one_letter_code
_entity_poly.pdbx_strand_id
1 'polypeptide(L)' 'MVVVFARQDHMLTAALHPELTNDIRIYRYFIDLIK' A
#
# COMPACT_ATOMS: atom_id res chain seq x y z
N MET A 1 -10.63 14.94 6.61
CA MET A 1 -10.42 13.56 6.10
C MET A 1 -8.92 13.34 5.99
N VAL A 2 -8.35 12.37 6.71
CA VAL A 2 -6.93 12.01 6.57
C VAL A 2 -6.85 10.77 5.69
N VAL A 3 -6.04 10.82 4.64
CA VAL A 3 -5.83 9.69 3.73
C VAL A 3 -4.56 8.95 4.15
N VAL A 4 -4.69 7.68 4.53
CA VAL A 4 -3.56 6.85 5.02
C VAL A 4 -2.89 6.02 3.93
N PHE A 5 -3.67 5.65 2.92
CA PHE A 5 -3.22 5.01 1.68
C PHE A 5 -3.96 5.64 0.51
N ALA A 6 -3.27 5.90 -0.59
CA ALA A 6 -3.88 6.34 -1.83
C ALA A 6 -3.29 5.56 -3.01
N ARG A 7 -4.12 5.36 -4.03
CA ARG A 7 -3.71 4.74 -5.29
C ARG A 7 -4.15 5.62 -6.45
N GLN A 8 -3.26 5.81 -7.41
CA GLN A 8 -3.57 6.42 -8.70
C GLN A 8 -2.89 5.60 -9.80
N ASP A 9 -3.67 5.03 -10.70
CA ASP A 9 -3.20 4.15 -11.76
C ASP A 9 -2.32 3.01 -11.21
N HIS A 10 -1.03 3.01 -11.56
CA HIS A 10 -0.01 2.05 -11.15
C HIS A 10 0.82 2.51 -9.94
N MET A 11 0.49 3.66 -9.35
CA MET A 11 1.13 4.20 -8.17
C MET A 11 0.31 3.92 -6.91
N LEU A 12 0.97 3.35 -5.90
CA LEU A 12 0.44 3.16 -4.55
C LEU A 12 1.30 3.97 -3.57
N THR A 13 0.69 4.79 -2.73
CA THR A 13 1.37 5.59 -1.71
C THR A 13 0.78 5.34 -0.32
N ALA A 14 1.63 5.50 0.70
CA ALA A 14 1.27 5.33 2.10
C ALA A 14 1.80 6.52 2.90
N ALA A 15 1.00 7.03 3.84
CA ALA A 15 1.42 8.07 4.77
C ALA A 15 2.07 7.49 6.05
N LEU A 16 2.25 6.17 6.11
CA LEU A 16 2.75 5.41 7.25
C LEU A 16 3.73 4.33 6.78
N HIS A 17 4.39 3.68 7.75
CA HIS A 17 5.36 2.60 7.52
C HIS A 17 4.71 1.21 7.69
N PRO A 18 4.14 0.60 6.64
CA PRO A 18 3.53 -0.73 6.74
C PRO A 18 4.52 -1.83 7.14
N GLU A 19 5.84 -1.61 6.97
CA GLU A 19 6.92 -2.53 7.32
C GLU A 19 7.11 -2.70 8.83
N LEU A 20 6.62 -1.77 9.65
CA LEU A 20 6.74 -1.83 11.12
C LEU A 20 5.71 -2.76 11.77
N THR A 21 5.07 -3.62 10.97
CA THR A 21 4.09 -4.60 11.40
C THR A 21 4.29 -5.88 10.59
N ASN A 22 4.00 -7.04 11.18
CA ASN A 22 4.11 -8.34 10.51
C ASN A 22 2.98 -8.63 9.49
N ASP A 23 2.20 -7.62 9.12
CA ASP A 23 1.08 -7.74 8.21
C ASP A 23 1.52 -7.47 6.77
N ILE A 24 1.46 -8.51 5.94
CA ILE A 24 1.94 -8.46 4.56
C ILE A 24 0.87 -8.12 3.53
N ARG A 25 -0.37 -7.80 3.96
CA ARG A 25 -1.51 -7.63 3.03
C ARG A 25 -1.28 -6.52 2.01
N ILE A 26 -0.65 -5.41 2.41
CA ILE A 26 -0.40 -4.30 1.49
C ILE A 26 0.68 -4.63 0.45
N TYR A 27 1.70 -5.41 0.84
CA TYR A 27 2.72 -5.89 -0.10
C TYR A 27 2.13 -6.87 -1.11
N ARG A 28 1.24 -7.78 -0.66
CA ARG A 28 0.49 -8.66 -1.57
C ARG A 28 -0.38 -7.87 -2.53
N TYR A 29 -1.11 -6.88 -2.02
CA TYR A 29 -1.92 -5.98 -2.85
C TYR A 29 -1.07 -5.30 -3.92
N PHE A 30 0.09 -4.73 -3.55
CA PHE A 30 1.01 -4.10 -4.50
C PHE A 30 1.50 -5.08 -5.57
N ILE A 31 1.89 -6.31 -5.20
CA ILE A 31 2.32 -7.35 -6.15
C ILE A 31 1.20 -7.71 -7.12
N ASP A 32 -0.05 -7.79 -6.65
CA ASP A 32 -1.20 -8.06 -7.50
C ASP A 32 -1.52 -6.91 -8.47
N LEU A 33 -1.02 -5.68 -8.23
CA LEU A 33 -1.13 -4.56 -9.20
C LEU A 33 -0.17 -4.67 -10.38
N ILE A 34 0.86 -5.52 -10.27
CA ILE A 34 1.89 -5.72 -11.32
C ILE A 34 1.44 -6.80 -12.32
N LYS A 35 0.50 -7.68 -11.92
CA LYS A 35 -0.10 -8.70 -12.80
C LYS A 35 -1.05 -8.07 -13.81
#